data_AF-A0A097AP22-F1
#
_entry.id   AF-A0A097AP22-F1
#
_cell.length_a   1.000
_cell.length_b   1.000
_cell.length_c   1.000
_cell.angle_alpha   90.00
_cell.angle_beta   90.00
_cell.angle_gamma   90.00
#
_symmetry.space_group_name_H-M   'P 1'
#
loop_
_entity.id
_entity.type
_entity.pdbx_description
1 polymer ?
#
loop_
_entity_poly.entity_id
_entity_poly.type
_entity_poly.pdbx_seq_one_letter_code
_entity_poly.pdbx_strand_id
1 'polypeptide(L)'
;MNFLCSQEELISSYERCRKIGIEPSITLPLVILNPEDLQKKIHKNKELIEAFRMSIEENWVKGEYLFLLTDIEGYLLDVKCSTKEKKCIKDSGFERGVSFREESCGTNAISMAMRLKRIVYIRPQEHYCDIFKKWHCITSPIIVENGEIVGYVDI
;
A
#
# COMPACT_ATOMS: atom_id res chain seq x y z
N MET A 1 21.11 -6.05 0.21
CA MET A 1 20.05 -6.03 -0.83
C MET A 1 19.69 -4.58 -1.09
N ASN A 2 19.41 -4.22 -2.35
CA ASN A 2 18.96 -2.86 -2.71
C ASN A 2 17.44 -2.91 -2.96
N PHE A 3 16.66 -2.22 -2.14
CA PHE A 3 15.20 -2.17 -2.26
C PHE A 3 14.70 -0.97 -3.05
N LEU A 4 15.58 -0.02 -3.39
CA LEU A 4 15.21 1.16 -4.16
C LEU A 4 14.71 0.78 -5.56
N CYS A 5 13.78 1.58 -6.07
CA CYS A 5 13.48 1.56 -7.49
C CYS A 5 14.63 2.22 -8.27
N SER A 6 14.94 1.66 -9.44
CA SER A 6 15.78 2.32 -10.42
C SER A 6 15.04 3.53 -11.01
N GLN A 7 15.81 4.45 -11.62
CA GLN A 7 15.21 5.58 -12.34
C GLN A 7 14.29 5.10 -13.46
N GLU A 8 14.67 4.03 -14.17
CA GLU A 8 13.87 3.46 -15.25
C GLU A 8 12.53 2.90 -14.74
N GLU A 9 12.54 2.20 -13.61
CA GLU A 9 11.32 1.67 -12.98
C GLU A 9 10.36 2.80 -12.57
N LEU A 10 10.88 3.89 -11.99
CA LEU A 10 10.10 5.07 -11.59
C LEU A 10 9.54 5.82 -12.79
N ILE A 11 10.39 6.12 -13.79
CA ILE A 11 9.97 6.82 -15.01
C ILE A 11 8.86 6.03 -15.71
N SER A 12 9.02 4.71 -15.83
CA SER A 12 8.00 3.84 -16.41
C SER A 12 6.67 3.89 -15.64
N SER A 13 6.71 3.96 -14.31
CA SER A 13 5.51 4.13 -13.48
C SER A 13 4.85 5.50 -13.67
N TYR A 14 5.65 6.57 -13.71
CA TYR A 14 5.13 7.92 -13.95
C TYR A 14 4.49 8.05 -15.34
N GLU A 15 5.04 7.39 -16.36
CA GLU A 15 4.43 7.34 -17.70
C GLU A 15 3.07 6.66 -17.68
N ARG A 16 2.92 5.55 -16.94
CA ARG A 16 1.62 4.88 -16.77
C ARG A 16 0.63 5.77 -16.04
N CYS A 17 1.06 6.43 -14.96
CA CYS A 17 0.23 7.38 -14.21
C CYS A 17 -0.27 8.50 -15.13
N ARG A 18 0.62 9.13 -15.90
CA ARG A 18 0.26 10.16 -16.90
C ARG A 18 -0.72 9.62 -17.96
N LYS A 19 -0.49 8.40 -18.46
CA LYS A 19 -1.35 7.78 -19.48
C LYS A 19 -2.77 7.49 -18.98
N ILE A 20 -2.91 7.11 -17.71
CA ILE A 20 -4.21 6.86 -17.07
C ILE A 20 -4.89 8.19 -16.71
N GLY A 21 -4.15 9.30 -16.65
CA GLY A 21 -4.69 10.63 -16.36
C GLY A 21 -4.82 10.90 -14.86
N ILE A 22 -4.02 10.24 -14.02
CA ILE A 22 -4.01 10.55 -12.60
C ILE A 22 -3.23 11.84 -12.35
N GLU A 23 -3.84 12.74 -11.59
CA GLU A 23 -3.26 14.05 -11.26
C GLU A 23 -2.28 13.91 -10.07
N PRO A 24 -1.04 14.43 -10.17
CA PRO A 24 -0.09 14.41 -9.05
C PRO A 24 -0.61 15.11 -7.79
N SER A 25 -1.55 16.04 -7.92
CA SER A 25 -2.08 16.84 -6.80
C SER A 25 -3.16 16.14 -5.98
N ILE A 26 -3.51 14.88 -6.27
CA ILE A 26 -4.50 14.17 -5.45
C ILE A 26 -3.96 13.93 -4.04
N THR A 27 -4.82 14.19 -3.06
CA THR A 27 -4.50 14.04 -1.63
C THR A 27 -5.30 12.93 -0.95
N LEU A 28 -6.19 12.26 -1.68
CA LEU A 28 -7.01 11.14 -1.22
C LEU A 28 -7.06 10.05 -2.30
N PRO A 29 -7.24 8.77 -1.91
CA PRO A 29 -7.40 7.69 -2.87
C PRO A 29 -8.66 7.87 -3.71
N LEU A 30 -8.60 7.57 -5.01
CA LEU A 30 -9.73 7.75 -5.93
C LEU A 30 -10.65 6.54 -6.00
N VAL A 31 -10.16 5.34 -5.65
CA VAL A 31 -10.90 4.09 -5.77
C VAL A 31 -11.06 3.44 -4.40
N ILE A 32 -12.31 3.16 -4.03
CA ILE A 32 -12.69 2.39 -2.86
C ILE A 32 -13.76 1.36 -3.25
N LEU A 33 -13.65 0.14 -2.71
CA LEU A 33 -14.65 -0.90 -2.88
C LEU A 33 -15.98 -0.49 -2.22
N ASN A 34 -17.08 -0.93 -2.84
CA ASN A 34 -18.36 -0.93 -2.14
C ASN A 34 -18.32 -1.94 -0.97
N PRO A 35 -19.25 -1.82 0.01
CA PRO A 35 -19.25 -2.67 1.19
C PRO A 35 -19.36 -4.18 0.89
N GLU A 36 -20.12 -4.57 -0.12
CA GLU A 36 -20.32 -6.00 -0.45
C GLU A 36 -19.01 -6.63 -0.97
N ASP A 37 -18.35 -5.94 -1.89
CA ASP A 37 -17.07 -6.41 -2.45
C ASP A 37 -15.97 -6.38 -1.39
N LEU A 38 -15.95 -5.37 -0.52
CA LEU A 38 -15.04 -5.35 0.63
C LEU A 38 -15.26 -6.57 1.54
N GLN A 39 -16.51 -6.91 1.86
CA GLN A 39 -16.79 -8.10 2.69
C GLN A 39 -16.31 -9.39 2.04
N LYS A 40 -16.50 -9.55 0.71
CA LYS A 40 -15.95 -10.70 -0.03
C LYS A 40 -14.42 -10.76 0.10
N LYS A 41 -13.73 -9.62 -0.03
CA LYS A 41 -12.26 -9.54 0.12
C LYS A 41 -11.81 -9.88 1.54
N ILE A 42 -12.47 -9.33 2.56
CA ILE A 42 -12.14 -9.61 3.97
C ILE A 42 -12.36 -11.09 4.29
N HIS A 43 -13.47 -11.68 3.83
CA HIS A 43 -13.76 -13.09 4.05
C HIS A 43 -12.73 -14.00 3.38
N LYS A 44 -12.39 -13.73 2.11
CA LYS A 44 -11.38 -14.49 1.35
C LYS A 44 -10.00 -14.44 2.00
N ASN A 45 -9.63 -13.31 2.59
CA ASN A 45 -8.28 -13.07 3.13
C ASN A 45 -8.21 -13.15 4.67
N LYS A 46 -9.17 -13.82 5.32
CA LYS A 46 -9.28 -13.83 6.78
C LYS A 46 -8.00 -14.31 7.48
N GLU A 47 -7.42 -15.40 7.00
CA GLU A 47 -6.18 -15.97 7.56
C GLU A 47 -4.98 -15.02 7.39
N LEU A 48 -4.87 -14.38 6.21
CA LEU A 48 -3.82 -13.40 5.93
C LEU A 48 -3.93 -12.19 6.87
N ILE A 49 -5.16 -11.70 7.11
CA ILE A 49 -5.43 -10.60 8.04
C ILE A 49 -5.05 -10.98 9.47
N GLU A 50 -5.38 -12.20 9.90
CA GLU A 50 -5.03 -12.70 11.23
C GLU A 50 -3.51 -12.82 11.41
N ALA A 51 -2.82 -13.40 10.44
CA ALA A 51 -1.35 -13.50 10.43
C ALA A 51 -0.68 -12.13 10.48
N PHE A 52 -1.16 -11.15 9.70
CA PHE A 52 -0.68 -9.78 9.75
C PHE A 52 -0.85 -9.16 11.14
N ARG A 53 -2.01 -9.33 11.76
CA ARG A 53 -2.27 -8.81 13.12
C ARG A 53 -1.38 -9.45 14.17
N MET A 54 -1.06 -10.73 14.04
CA MET A 54 -0.17 -11.44 14.97
C MET A 54 1.30 -11.08 14.77
N SER A 55 1.69 -10.68 13.56
CA SER A 55 3.08 -10.39 13.20
C SER A 55 3.56 -9.00 13.64
N ILE A 56 2.65 -8.09 13.97
CA ILE A 56 2.99 -6.72 14.36
C ILE A 56 2.91 -6.61 15.89
N GLU A 57 4.08 -6.47 16.51
CA GLU A 57 4.23 -6.21 17.94
C GLU A 57 3.66 -4.85 18.33
N GLU A 58 3.00 -4.78 19.49
CA GLU A 58 2.39 -3.53 19.99
C GLU A 58 3.42 -2.40 20.19
N ASN A 59 4.68 -2.73 20.45
CA ASN A 59 5.72 -1.74 20.66
C ASN A 59 6.16 -1.04 19.36
N TRP A 60 6.12 -1.71 18.21
CA TRP A 60 6.43 -1.08 16.92
C TRP A 60 5.39 -0.01 16.58
N VAL A 61 4.15 -0.30 16.98
CA VAL A 61 2.99 0.57 16.80
C VAL A 61 3.03 1.78 17.75
N LYS A 62 4.04 1.95 18.62
CA LYS A 62 4.21 3.17 19.44
C LYS A 62 5.13 4.22 18.80
N GLY A 63 5.89 3.84 17.75
CA GLY A 63 6.66 4.76 16.93
C GLY A 63 5.81 5.40 15.83
N GLU A 64 6.43 6.27 15.01
CA GLU A 64 5.78 6.99 13.89
C GLU A 64 5.63 6.11 12.64
N TYR A 65 4.97 4.96 12.77
CA TYR A 65 4.86 3.95 11.72
C TYR A 65 3.42 3.59 11.38
N LEU A 66 3.18 3.32 10.10
CA LEU A 66 1.90 2.91 9.55
C LEU A 66 2.05 1.56 8.86
N PHE A 67 1.46 0.52 9.42
CA PHE A 67 1.49 -0.82 8.82
C PHE A 67 0.21 -1.04 8.02
N LEU A 68 0.35 -1.35 6.74
CA LEU A 68 -0.75 -1.62 5.83
C LEU A 68 -0.69 -3.07 5.33
N LEU A 69 -1.85 -3.71 5.24
CA LEU A 69 -2.02 -4.99 4.57
C LEU A 69 -2.94 -4.81 3.38
N THR A 70 -2.50 -5.24 2.20
CA THR A 70 -3.35 -5.33 1.01
C THR A 70 -3.52 -6.76 0.53
N ASP A 71 -4.61 -7.01 -0.18
CA ASP A 71 -4.76 -8.24 -0.96
C ASP A 71 -3.87 -8.22 -2.21
N ILE A 72 -3.86 -9.32 -2.96
CA ILE A 72 -3.08 -9.45 -4.20
C ILE A 72 -3.44 -8.41 -5.28
N GLU A 73 -4.62 -7.81 -5.22
CA GLU A 73 -5.10 -6.78 -6.16
C GLU A 73 -4.83 -5.35 -5.68
N GLY A 74 -4.17 -5.18 -4.53
CA GLY A 74 -3.80 -3.90 -3.96
C GLY A 74 -4.91 -3.19 -3.19
N TYR A 75 -5.97 -3.89 -2.77
CA TYR A 75 -7.01 -3.32 -1.91
C TYR A 75 -6.65 -3.48 -0.44
N LEU A 76 -6.83 -2.41 0.34
CA LEU A 76 -6.53 -2.37 1.76
C LEU A 76 -7.44 -3.29 2.56
N LEU A 77 -6.85 -4.28 3.22
CA LEU A 77 -7.54 -5.24 4.07
C LEU A 77 -7.47 -4.83 5.55
N ASP A 78 -6.33 -4.33 5.99
CA ASP A 78 -6.15 -3.90 7.37
C ASP A 78 -5.06 -2.86 7.56
N VAL A 79 -5.12 -2.17 8.70
CA VAL A 79 -4.19 -1.11 9.08
C VAL A 79 -3.86 -1.23 10.57
N LYS A 80 -2.58 -1.13 10.92
CA LYS A 80 -2.11 -0.96 12.30
C LYS A 80 -1.23 0.28 12.43
N CYS A 81 -1.44 1.07 13.47
CA CYS A 81 -0.75 2.35 13.70
C CYS A 81 -0.90 2.80 15.16
N SER A 82 -0.01 3.70 15.61
CA SER A 82 -0.16 4.33 16.92
C SER A 82 -1.45 5.13 17.00
N THR A 83 -1.94 5.35 18.22
CA THR A 83 -3.11 6.19 18.47
C THR A 83 -2.93 7.63 17.98
N LYS A 84 -1.69 8.14 17.91
CA LYS A 84 -1.40 9.48 17.37
C LYS A 84 -1.61 9.54 15.84
N GLU A 85 -1.31 8.46 15.14
CA GLU A 85 -1.39 8.34 13.68
C GLU A 85 -2.79 7.96 13.21
N LYS A 86 -3.66 7.44 14.09
CA LYS A 86 -5.07 7.18 13.75
C LYS A 86 -5.76 8.40 13.14
N LYS A 87 -5.42 9.61 13.61
CA LYS A 87 -5.92 10.84 13.00
C LYS A 87 -5.33 11.08 11.61
N CYS A 88 -4.02 10.91 11.45
CA CYS A 88 -3.33 11.06 10.16
C CYS A 88 -3.89 10.10 9.09
N ILE A 89 -4.17 8.86 9.45
CA ILE A 89 -4.77 7.85 8.55
C ILE A 89 -6.17 8.24 8.14
N LYS A 90 -6.98 8.70 9.11
CA LYS A 90 -8.33 9.19 8.84
C LYS A 90 -8.31 10.38 7.88
N ASP A 91 -7.38 11.31 8.09
CA ASP A 91 -7.21 12.50 7.25
C ASP A 91 -6.64 12.15 5.86
N SER A 92 -5.91 11.04 5.73
CA SER A 92 -5.36 10.52 4.46
C SER A 92 -6.34 9.65 3.67
N GLY A 93 -7.49 9.31 4.24
CA GLY A 93 -8.50 8.45 3.61
C GLY A 93 -8.10 6.98 3.50
N PHE A 94 -7.08 6.51 4.23
CA PHE A 94 -6.66 5.11 4.19
C PHE A 94 -7.58 4.23 5.04
N GLU A 95 -8.72 3.87 4.46
CA GLU A 95 -9.67 2.93 5.02
C GLU A 95 -9.75 1.62 4.24
N ARG A 96 -10.28 0.57 4.88
CA ARG A 96 -10.39 -0.75 4.24
C ARG A 96 -11.19 -0.66 2.96
N GLY A 97 -10.71 -1.32 1.91
CA GLY A 97 -11.29 -1.29 0.57
C GLY A 97 -10.71 -0.24 -0.36
N VAL A 98 -9.89 0.69 0.14
CA VAL A 98 -9.11 1.61 -0.70
C VAL A 98 -8.16 0.83 -1.60
N SER A 99 -8.08 1.22 -2.86
CA SER A 99 -7.08 0.69 -3.80
C SER A 99 -5.79 1.49 -3.74
N PHE A 100 -4.65 0.79 -3.67
CA PHE A 100 -3.31 1.36 -3.79
C PHE A 100 -2.73 1.20 -5.20
N ARG A 101 -3.53 0.83 -6.20
CA ARG A 101 -3.07 0.75 -7.59
C ARG A 101 -2.78 2.14 -8.16
N GLU A 102 -2.00 2.17 -9.24
CA GLU A 102 -1.56 3.42 -9.88
C GLU A 102 -2.74 4.28 -10.32
N GLU A 103 -3.87 3.70 -10.75
CA GLU A 103 -5.07 4.47 -11.13
C GLU A 103 -5.81 5.12 -9.95
N SER A 104 -5.49 4.73 -8.71
CA SER A 104 -6.13 5.25 -7.50
C SER A 104 -5.24 6.22 -6.74
N CYS A 105 -3.95 5.89 -6.61
CA CYS A 105 -3.02 6.65 -5.76
C CYS A 105 -1.67 6.97 -6.44
N GLY A 106 -1.55 6.74 -7.74
CA GLY A 106 -0.32 6.94 -8.51
C GLY A 106 0.80 5.99 -8.09
N THR A 107 2.03 6.28 -8.50
CA THR A 107 3.21 5.54 -8.06
C THR A 107 3.37 5.58 -6.55
N ASN A 108 3.30 4.41 -5.94
CA ASN A 108 3.54 4.17 -4.52
C ASN A 108 4.21 2.81 -4.32
N ALA A 109 4.75 2.55 -3.12
CA ALA A 109 5.52 1.33 -2.86
C ALA A 109 4.70 0.05 -3.11
N ILE A 110 3.40 0.04 -2.78
CA ILE A 110 2.52 -1.12 -3.00
C ILE A 110 2.34 -1.37 -4.50
N SER A 111 1.98 -0.35 -5.26
CA SER A 111 1.83 -0.47 -6.72
C SER A 111 3.11 -0.95 -7.42
N MET A 112 4.27 -0.53 -6.90
CA MET A 112 5.57 -0.91 -7.44
C MET A 112 5.94 -2.34 -7.05
N ALA A 113 5.71 -2.76 -5.80
CA ALA A 113 5.91 -4.13 -5.36
C ALA A 113 5.00 -5.11 -6.13
N MET A 114 3.75 -4.71 -6.41
CA MET A 114 2.83 -5.48 -7.25
C MET A 114 3.41 -5.74 -8.64
N ARG A 115 4.02 -4.73 -9.24
CA ARG A 115 4.56 -4.82 -10.60
C ARG A 115 5.89 -5.55 -10.65
N LEU A 116 6.78 -5.25 -9.71
CA LEU A 116 8.15 -5.75 -9.70
C LEU A 116 8.29 -7.10 -8.97
N LYS A 117 7.26 -7.54 -8.24
CA LYS A 117 7.22 -8.80 -7.48
C LYS A 117 8.42 -8.97 -6.54
N ARG A 118 8.87 -7.86 -5.95
CA ARG A 118 10.00 -7.79 -5.01
C ARG A 118 9.74 -6.75 -3.93
N ILE A 119 10.58 -6.75 -2.90
CA ILE A 119 10.59 -5.67 -1.91
C ILE A 119 10.98 -4.37 -2.60
N VAL A 120 10.19 -3.32 -2.36
CA VAL A 120 10.36 -1.99 -2.92
C VAL A 120 10.36 -0.95 -1.81
N TYR A 121 11.30 -0.02 -1.87
CA TYR A 121 11.35 1.18 -1.06
C TYR A 121 11.17 2.42 -1.94
N ILE A 122 10.18 3.25 -1.61
CA ILE A 122 9.88 4.53 -2.28
C ILE A 122 10.06 5.66 -1.26
N ARG A 123 10.76 6.71 -1.67
CA ARG A 123 10.93 7.94 -0.88
C ARG A 123 9.77 8.92 -1.11
N PRO A 124 9.56 9.88 -0.19
CA PRO A 124 8.55 10.93 -0.32
C PRO A 124 8.46 11.56 -1.71
N GLN A 125 9.60 11.98 -2.28
CA GLN A 125 9.68 12.63 -3.59
C GLN A 125 9.54 11.68 -4.78
N GLU A 126 9.63 10.36 -4.55
CA GLU A 126 9.49 9.33 -5.58
C GLU A 126 8.03 8.87 -5.72
N HIS A 127 7.15 9.24 -4.79
CA HIS A 127 5.72 9.10 -4.97
C HIS A 127 5.20 10.05 -6.05
N TYR A 128 4.33 9.55 -6.91
CA TYR A 128 3.75 10.38 -7.97
C TYR A 128 2.72 11.37 -7.43
N CYS A 129 1.88 10.93 -6.48
CA CYS A 129 0.80 11.73 -5.91
C CYS A 129 1.13 12.34 -4.54
N ASP A 130 0.57 13.52 -4.26
CA ASP A 130 0.78 14.28 -3.02
C ASP A 130 0.34 13.53 -1.75
N ILE A 131 -0.63 12.63 -1.86
CA ILE A 131 -1.11 11.75 -0.78
C ILE A 131 0.02 11.04 -0.01
N PHE A 132 1.14 10.69 -0.68
CA PHE A 132 2.26 9.97 -0.05
C PHE A 132 3.52 10.82 0.14
N LYS A 133 3.55 12.10 -0.24
CA LYS A 133 4.78 12.92 -0.24
C LYS A 133 5.35 13.26 1.14
N LYS A 134 4.80 12.70 2.22
CA LYS A 134 5.34 12.77 3.58
C LYS A 134 5.84 11.43 4.10
N TRP A 135 5.64 10.35 3.33
CA TRP A 135 5.88 8.99 3.76
C TRP A 135 7.09 8.42 3.05
N HIS A 136 7.92 7.71 3.82
CA HIS A 136 8.86 6.75 3.30
C HIS A 136 8.16 5.40 3.39
N CYS A 137 8.00 4.71 2.27
CA CYS A 137 7.23 3.46 2.23
C CYS A 137 8.13 2.30 1.81
N ILE A 138 8.14 1.22 2.59
CA ILE A 138 8.72 -0.06 2.20
C ILE A 138 7.63 -1.12 2.10
N THR A 139 7.42 -1.64 0.88
CA THR A 139 6.48 -2.73 0.65
C THR A 139 7.19 -4.03 0.38
N SER A 140 6.77 -5.11 1.03
CA SER A 140 7.14 -6.48 0.69
C SER A 140 5.94 -7.26 0.14
N PRO A 141 6.12 -8.05 -0.94
CA PRO A 141 5.16 -9.10 -1.26
C PRO A 141 5.14 -10.17 -0.16
N ILE A 142 3.97 -10.73 0.11
CA ILE A 142 3.78 -11.86 1.01
C ILE A 142 3.72 -13.11 0.14
N ILE A 143 4.76 -13.94 0.22
CA ILE A 143 4.96 -15.13 -0.62
C ILE A 143 4.73 -16.37 0.25
N VAL A 144 3.83 -17.26 -0.17
CA VAL A 144 3.58 -18.55 0.48
C VAL A 144 4.49 -19.64 -0.08
N GLU A 145 4.51 -20.83 0.53
CA GLU A 145 5.47 -21.92 0.21
C GLU A 145 5.47 -22.35 -1.26
N ASN A 146 4.34 -22.27 -1.95
CA ASN A 146 4.24 -22.61 -3.38
C ASN A 146 4.79 -21.51 -4.32
N GLY A 147 5.30 -20.40 -3.78
CA GLY A 147 5.84 -19.26 -4.52
C GLY A 147 4.80 -18.23 -4.96
N GLU A 148 3.52 -18.40 -4.60
CA GLU A 148 2.47 -17.44 -4.93
C GLU A 148 2.50 -16.22 -4.00
N ILE A 149 2.26 -15.04 -4.57
CA ILE A 149 2.03 -13.82 -3.80
C ILE A 149 0.55 -13.78 -3.43
N VAL A 150 0.24 -13.62 -2.14
CA VAL A 150 -1.13 -13.56 -1.62
C VAL A 150 -1.58 -12.15 -1.22
N GLY A 151 -0.63 -11.24 -1.10
CA GLY A 151 -0.87 -9.84 -0.73
C GLY A 151 0.44 -9.10 -0.52
N TYR A 152 0.33 -7.88 0.02
CA TYR A 152 1.49 -7.03 0.28
C TYR A 152 1.39 -6.39 1.65
N VAL A 153 2.53 -6.29 2.34
CA VAL A 153 2.68 -5.54 3.59
C VAL A 153 3.53 -4.30 3.32
N ASP A 154 3.06 -3.14 3.77
CA ASP A 154 3.74 -1.86 3.65
C ASP A 154 3.94 -1.23 5.03
N ILE A 155 5.05 -0.51 5.19
CA ILE A 155 5.44 0.24 6.41
C ILE A 155 5.93 1.63 6.01
#